data_AF-A0A355GU15-F1
#
_entry.id   AF-A0A355GU15-F1
#
_cell.length_a   1.000
_cell.length_b   1.000
_cell.length_c   1.000
_cell.angle_alpha   90.00
_cell.angle_beta   90.00
_cell.angle_gamma   90.00
#
_symmetry.space_group_name_H-M   'P 1'
#
loop_
_entity.id
_entity.type
_entity.pdbx_description
1 polymer ?
#
loop_
_entity_poly.entity_id
_entity_poly.type
_entity_poly.pdbx_seq_one_letter_code
_entity_poly.pdbx_strand_id
1 'polypeptide(L)'
;MEKLIALERLIVPEMSELLYLRYLILRHIFFSQPVGRRTLAADLDLQERQVRREVELLRRQGLILVSNLGILITDEGKSLLREIEEYIRHFRGLNQLEEQIKKSANVANAYVIAGDVDSNPIVLKTLARKAAEVLLAHLREG
;
A
#
# COMPACT_ATOMS: atom_id res chain seq x y z
N MET A 1 -2.31 -4.33 18.64
CA MET A 1 -2.89 -4.13 17.30
C MET A 1 -4.07 -5.06 17.05
N GLU A 2 -3.90 -6.38 17.19
CA GLU A 2 -4.93 -7.38 16.80
C GLU A 2 -6.30 -7.20 17.45
N LYS A 3 -6.35 -6.86 18.75
CA LYS A 3 -7.62 -6.62 19.45
C LYS A 3 -8.39 -5.42 18.89
N LEU A 4 -7.70 -4.34 18.49
CA LEU A 4 -8.33 -3.16 17.91
C LEU A 4 -8.86 -3.48 16.50
N ILE A 5 -8.07 -4.19 15.68
CA ILE A 5 -8.48 -4.64 14.35
C ILE A 5 -9.72 -5.54 14.43
N ALA A 6 -9.75 -6.46 15.40
CA ALA A 6 -10.90 -7.34 15.63
C ALA A 6 -12.16 -6.55 16.01
N LEU A 7 -12.02 -5.52 16.85
CA LEU A 7 -13.13 -4.64 17.23
C LEU A 7 -13.60 -3.77 16.06
N GLU A 8 -12.68 -3.19 15.26
CA GLU A 8 -13.02 -2.43 14.06
C GLU A 8 -13.86 -3.29 13.10
N ARG A 9 -13.43 -4.52 12.82
CA ARG A 9 -14.15 -5.45 11.93
C ARG A 9 -15.57 -5.78 12.40
N LEU A 10 -15.82 -5.74 13.71
CA LEU A 10 -17.13 -6.01 14.28
C LEU A 10 -18.07 -4.79 14.21
N ILE A 11 -17.53 -3.58 14.35
CA ILE A 11 -18.33 -2.37 14.55
C ILE A 11 -18.39 -1.50 13.27
N VAL A 12 -17.30 -1.42 12.51
CA VAL A 12 -17.18 -0.57 11.31
C VAL A 12 -16.37 -1.29 10.22
N PRO A 13 -16.87 -2.40 9.67
CA PRO A 13 -16.14 -3.21 8.68
C PRO A 13 -15.77 -2.43 7.41
N GLU A 14 -16.53 -1.38 7.05
CA GLU A 14 -16.28 -0.55 5.86
C GLU A 14 -15.06 0.37 6.01
N MET A 15 -14.64 0.65 7.25
CA MET A 15 -13.48 1.50 7.53
C MET A 15 -12.21 0.91 6.93
N SER A 16 -12.04 -0.40 7.03
CA SER A 16 -10.84 -1.06 6.57
C SER A 16 -10.72 -1.07 5.05
N GLU A 17 -11.85 -1.25 4.34
CA GLU A 17 -11.89 -1.16 2.87
C GLU A 17 -11.59 0.26 2.38
N LEU A 18 -12.14 1.27 3.05
CA LEU A 18 -11.85 2.68 2.76
C LEU A 18 -10.38 3.03 3.04
N LEU A 19 -9.82 2.51 4.13
CA LEU A 19 -8.42 2.71 4.47
C LEU A 19 -7.50 2.07 3.43
N TYR A 20 -7.79 0.84 3.03
CA TYR A 20 -7.04 0.12 2.00
C TYR A 20 -7.11 0.82 0.65
N LEU A 21 -8.29 1.29 0.23
CA LEU A 21 -8.45 2.08 -0.98
C LEU A 21 -7.55 3.33 -1.00
N ARG A 22 -7.56 4.10 0.10
CA ARG A 22 -6.74 5.33 0.19
C ARG A 22 -5.25 5.02 0.23
N TYR A 23 -4.86 3.94 0.90
CA TYR A 23 -3.51 3.43 0.85
C TYR A 23 -3.08 3.08 -0.57
N LEU A 24 -3.92 2.37 -1.35
CA LEU A 24 -3.62 2.04 -2.74
C LEU A 24 -3.44 3.29 -3.61
N ILE A 25 -4.31 4.29 -3.45
CA ILE A 25 -4.20 5.56 -4.18
C ILE A 25 -2.89 6.29 -3.83
N LEU A 26 -2.58 6.46 -2.54
CA LEU A 26 -1.34 7.09 -2.09
C LEU A 26 -0.10 6.34 -2.58
N ARG A 27 -0.12 5.01 -2.49
CA ARG A 27 0.97 4.13 -2.94
C ARG A 27 1.17 4.25 -4.45
N HIS A 28 0.09 4.28 -5.22
CA HIS A 28 0.15 4.46 -6.66
C HIS A 28 0.74 5.83 -7.04
N ILE A 29 0.31 6.90 -6.35
CA ILE A 29 0.89 8.23 -6.54
C ILE A 29 2.39 8.19 -6.24
N PHE A 30 2.82 7.59 -5.13
CA PHE A 30 4.24 7.51 -4.76
C PHE A 30 5.11 6.87 -5.85
N PHE A 31 4.66 5.77 -6.47
CA PHE A 31 5.46 5.04 -7.47
C PHE A 31 5.37 5.58 -8.90
N SER A 32 4.30 6.30 -9.23
CA SER A 32 4.00 6.74 -10.60
C SER A 32 3.95 8.26 -10.74
N GLN A 33 4.28 9.02 -9.70
CA GLN A 33 4.28 10.48 -9.75
C GLN A 33 5.29 11.04 -10.76
N PRO A 34 4.96 12.19 -11.40
CA PRO A 34 3.65 12.84 -11.35
C PRO A 34 2.60 12.05 -12.14
N VAL A 35 1.41 11.84 -11.56
CA VAL A 35 0.34 11.00 -12.17
C VAL A 35 -0.97 11.76 -12.33
N GLY A 36 -1.70 11.50 -13.42
CA GLY A 36 -3.03 12.06 -13.67
C GLY A 36 -4.16 11.25 -13.01
N ARG A 37 -5.29 11.91 -12.70
CA ARG A 37 -6.48 11.26 -12.12
C ARG A 37 -7.07 10.15 -13.01
N ARG A 38 -7.04 10.33 -14.32
CA ARG A 38 -7.55 9.33 -15.28
C ARG A 38 -6.69 8.08 -15.30
N THR A 39 -5.37 8.26 -15.31
CA THR A 39 -4.40 7.17 -15.19
C THR A 39 -4.59 6.43 -13.86
N LEU A 40 -4.68 7.15 -12.74
CA LEU A 40 -5.01 6.55 -11.43
C LEU A 40 -6.32 5.75 -11.44
N ALA A 41 -7.35 6.24 -12.12
CA ALA A 41 -8.64 5.55 -12.23
C ALA A 41 -8.54 4.27 -13.04
N ALA A 42 -7.83 4.31 -14.18
CA ALA A 42 -7.60 3.14 -15.02
C ALA A 42 -6.73 2.09 -14.29
N ASP A 43 -5.61 2.51 -13.70
CA ASP A 43 -4.63 1.60 -13.11
C ASP A 43 -5.14 0.92 -11.82
N LEU A 44 -6.11 1.54 -11.13
CA LEU A 44 -6.73 1.00 -9.92
C LEU A 44 -8.11 0.39 -10.15
N ASP A 45 -8.59 0.34 -11.41
CA ASP A 45 -9.94 -0.08 -11.79
C ASP A 45 -11.04 0.63 -10.96
N LEU A 46 -10.91 1.95 -10.85
CA LEU A 46 -11.81 2.81 -10.08
C LEU A 46 -12.58 3.74 -11.01
N GLN A 47 -13.79 4.12 -10.59
CA GLN A 47 -14.51 5.21 -11.25
C GLN A 47 -13.77 6.54 -11.07
N GLU A 48 -13.69 7.35 -12.13
CA GLU A 48 -13.04 8.67 -12.08
C GLU A 48 -13.63 9.56 -10.96
N ARG A 49 -14.95 9.47 -10.73
CA ARG A 49 -15.63 10.20 -9.63
C ARG A 49 -15.11 9.80 -8.25
N GLN A 50 -14.82 8.52 -8.05
CA GLN A 50 -14.27 7.99 -6.80
C GLN A 50 -12.83 8.46 -6.60
N VAL A 51 -11.98 8.33 -7.63
CA VAL A 51 -10.60 8.85 -7.58
C VAL A 51 -10.59 10.34 -7.30
N ARG A 52 -11.46 11.13 -7.95
CA ARG A 52 -11.58 12.56 -7.69
C ARG A 52 -11.90 12.86 -6.23
N ARG A 53 -12.85 12.13 -5.63
CA ARG A 53 -13.23 12.33 -4.22
C ARG A 53 -12.07 12.02 -3.27
N GLU A 54 -11.40 10.88 -3.46
CA GLU A 54 -10.29 10.48 -2.58
C GLU A 54 -9.06 11.39 -2.76
N VAL A 55 -8.73 11.77 -4.00
CA VAL A 55 -7.63 12.74 -4.28
C VAL A 55 -7.91 14.08 -3.60
N GLU A 56 -9.13 14.62 -3.70
CA GLU A 56 -9.47 15.87 -3.01
C GLU A 56 -9.37 15.74 -1.49
N LEU A 57 -9.72 14.58 -0.92
CA LEU A 57 -9.55 14.34 0.52
C LEU A 57 -8.07 14.35 0.92
N LEU A 58 -7.24 13.54 0.23
CA LEU A 58 -5.81 13.42 0.50
C LEU A 58 -5.08 14.76 0.33
N ARG A 59 -5.50 15.55 -0.67
CA ARG A 59 -4.99 16.91 -0.89
C ARG A 59 -5.31 17.83 0.29
N ARG A 60 -6.56 17.82 0.77
CA ARG A 60 -6.96 18.64 1.94
C ARG A 60 -6.22 18.24 3.22
N GLN A 61 -5.79 16.99 3.32
CA GLN A 61 -4.97 16.48 4.43
C GLN A 61 -3.48 16.78 4.27
N GLY A 62 -3.07 17.43 3.18
CA GLY A 62 -1.66 17.75 2.92
C GLY A 62 -0.80 16.53 2.55
N LEU A 63 -1.40 15.39 2.21
CA LEU A 63 -0.69 14.14 1.89
C LEU A 63 -0.23 14.10 0.43
N ILE A 64 -0.86 14.90 -0.42
CA ILE A 64 -0.53 15.02 -1.84
C ILE A 64 -0.62 16.48 -2.31
N LEU A 65 0.13 16.80 -3.35
CA LEU A 65 0.08 18.06 -4.08
C LEU A 65 -0.47 17.82 -5.48
N VAL A 66 -1.40 18.67 -5.91
CA VAL A 66 -2.02 18.61 -7.24
C VAL A 66 -1.59 19.82 -8.05
N SER A 67 -1.01 19.59 -9.22
CA SER A 67 -0.54 20.62 -10.15
C SER A 67 -0.98 20.31 -11.58
N ASN A 68 -0.70 21.23 -12.52
CA ASN A 68 -0.95 21.03 -13.94
C ASN A 68 -0.13 19.86 -14.53
N LEU A 69 0.99 19.51 -13.90
CA LEU A 69 1.84 18.38 -14.30
C LEU A 69 1.32 17.03 -13.78
N GLY A 70 0.36 17.04 -12.86
CA GLY A 70 -0.19 15.86 -12.22
C GLY A 70 -0.15 15.93 -10.70
N ILE A 71 -0.35 14.76 -10.09
CA ILE A 71 -0.41 14.56 -8.65
C ILE A 71 0.93 14.02 -8.16
N LEU A 72 1.45 14.64 -7.09
CA LEU A 72 2.67 14.26 -6.40
C LEU A 72 2.36 13.97 -4.93
N ILE A 73 3.12 13.08 -4.31
CA ILE A 73 3.06 12.83 -2.87
C ILE A 73 3.91 13.86 -2.11
N THR A 74 3.43 14.31 -0.95
CA THR A 74 4.21 15.16 -0.04
C THR A 74 5.10 14.31 0.86
N ASP A 75 5.99 14.93 1.63
CA ASP A 75 6.82 14.19 2.59
C ASP A 75 5.98 13.63 3.76
N GLU A 76 4.94 14.33 4.17
CA GLU A 76 3.92 13.83 5.10
C GLU A 76 3.21 12.60 4.54
N GLY A 77 2.83 12.63 3.26
CA GLY A 77 2.25 11.50 2.55
C GLY A 77 3.19 10.30 2.50
N LYS A 78 4.50 10.51 2.28
CA LYS A 78 5.52 9.44 2.32
C LYS A 78 5.67 8.84 3.71
N SER A 79 5.64 9.67 4.77
CA SER A 79 5.74 9.18 6.15
C SER A 79 4.54 8.31 6.49
N LEU A 80 3.32 8.83 6.24
CA LEU A 80 2.09 8.07 6.47
C LEU A 80 2.08 6.75 5.70
N LEU A 81 2.52 6.76 4.44
CA LEU A 81 2.56 5.56 3.60
C LEU A 81 3.46 4.46 4.20
N ARG A 82 4.57 4.84 4.85
CA ARG A 82 5.45 3.90 5.56
C ARG A 82 4.81 3.38 6.85
N GLU A 83 4.20 4.26 7.63
CA GLU A 83 3.58 3.92 8.92
C GLU A 83 2.36 2.99 8.75
N ILE A 84 1.54 3.25 7.73
CA ILE A 84 0.30 2.48 7.50
C ILE A 84 0.57 1.09 6.89
N GLU A 85 1.73 0.86 6.29
CA GLU A 85 2.05 -0.40 5.61
C GLU A 85 1.97 -1.60 6.57
N GLU A 86 2.50 -1.46 7.79
CA GLU A 86 2.42 -2.51 8.79
C GLU A 86 0.97 -2.82 9.21
N TYR A 87 0.14 -1.78 9.34
CA TYR A 87 -1.28 -1.94 9.63
C TYR A 87 -1.99 -2.73 8.54
N ILE A 88 -1.77 -2.38 7.26
CA ILE A 88 -2.38 -3.07 6.13
C ILE A 88 -1.95 -4.54 6.07
N ARG A 89 -0.68 -4.86 6.36
CA ARG A 89 -0.20 -6.26 6.38
C ARG A 89 -0.90 -7.09 7.46
N HIS A 90 -1.05 -6.53 8.67
CA HIS A 90 -1.79 -7.19 9.76
C HIS A 90 -3.27 -7.34 9.41
N PHE A 91 -3.90 -6.26 8.93
CA PHE A 91 -5.32 -6.26 8.57
C PHE A 91 -5.63 -7.26 7.44
N ARG A 92 -4.77 -7.40 6.44
CA ARG A 92 -4.96 -8.35 5.33
C ARG A 92 -4.52 -9.78 5.69
N GLY A 93 -4.08 -10.03 6.92
CA GLY A 93 -3.64 -11.35 7.38
C GLY A 93 -2.36 -11.83 6.71
N LEU A 94 -1.57 -10.94 6.09
CA LEU A 94 -0.37 -11.34 5.35
C LEU A 94 0.69 -11.93 6.28
N ASN A 95 0.79 -11.42 7.52
CA ASN A 95 1.71 -11.97 8.50
C ASN A 95 1.36 -13.42 8.86
N GLN A 96 0.07 -13.75 8.94
CA GLN A 96 -0.38 -15.12 9.20
C GLN A 96 -0.06 -16.03 8.00
N LEU A 97 -0.27 -15.53 6.79
CA LEU A 97 0.07 -16.24 5.55
C LEU A 97 1.59 -16.49 5.44
N GLU A 98 2.42 -15.49 5.76
CA GLU A 98 3.88 -15.62 5.81
C GLU A 98 4.31 -16.69 6.81
N GLU A 99 3.75 -16.71 8.01
CA GLU A 99 4.05 -17.74 9.01
C GLU A 99 3.59 -19.14 8.58
N GLN A 100 2.46 -19.24 7.88
CA GLN A 100 2.02 -20.50 7.28
C GLN A 100 2.99 -20.98 6.20
N ILE A 101 3.46 -20.09 5.32
CA ILE A 101 4.43 -20.40 4.27
C ILE A 101 5.78 -20.81 4.88
N LYS A 102 6.28 -20.10 5.89
CA LYS A 102 7.53 -20.45 6.59
C LYS A 102 7.48 -21.87 7.13
N LYS A 103 6.37 -22.24 7.77
CA LYS A 103 6.18 -23.57 8.35
C LYS A 103 6.00 -24.65 7.28
N SER A 104 5.21 -24.39 6.24
CA SER A 104 4.91 -25.39 5.21
C SER A 104 6.09 -25.63 4.25
N ALA A 105 6.83 -24.58 3.91
CA ALA A 105 7.99 -24.65 3.02
C ALA A 105 9.33 -24.85 3.76
N ASN A 106 9.32 -24.86 5.09
CA ASN A 106 10.51 -24.99 5.95
C ASN A 106 11.62 -23.98 5.60
N VAL A 107 11.25 -22.71 5.46
CA VAL A 107 12.17 -21.60 5.16
C VAL A 107 12.32 -20.66 6.35
N ALA A 108 13.50 -20.05 6.50
CA ALA A 108 13.79 -19.15 7.60
C ALA A 108 12.87 -17.91 7.62
N ASN A 109 12.58 -17.34 6.44
CA ASN A 109 11.76 -16.15 6.26
C ASN A 109 10.88 -16.27 5.02
N ALA A 110 9.64 -15.76 5.10
CA ALA A 110 8.75 -15.55 3.96
C ALA A 110 8.17 -14.15 4.04
N TYR A 111 7.99 -13.52 2.89
CA TYR A 111 7.43 -12.17 2.76
C TYR A 111 6.37 -12.18 1.67
N VAL A 112 5.18 -11.64 1.97
CA VAL A 112 4.04 -11.57 1.05
C VAL A 112 3.70 -10.11 0.80
N ILE A 113 3.62 -9.75 -0.48
CA ILE A 113 3.14 -8.45 -0.93
C ILE A 113 1.67 -8.60 -1.32
N ALA A 114 0.80 -7.76 -0.74
CA ALA A 114 -0.59 -7.68 -1.18
C ALA A 114 -0.69 -7.18 -2.62
N GLY A 115 -1.44 -7.91 -3.43
CA GLY A 115 -1.73 -7.59 -4.81
C GLY A 115 -1.44 -8.76 -5.75
N ASP A 116 -1.63 -8.51 -7.03
CA ASP A 116 -1.32 -9.45 -8.10
C ASP A 116 -0.37 -8.76 -9.10
N VAL A 117 0.74 -9.43 -9.40
CA VAL A 117 1.81 -8.92 -10.26
C VAL A 117 1.38 -8.91 -11.73
N ASP A 118 0.50 -9.83 -12.13
CA ASP A 118 0.05 -9.95 -13.53
C ASP A 118 -0.90 -8.83 -13.92
N SER A 119 -1.69 -8.33 -12.95
CA SER A 119 -2.64 -7.24 -13.17
C SER A 119 -2.12 -5.86 -12.79
N ASN A 120 -1.12 -5.75 -11.90
CA ASN A 120 -0.63 -4.46 -11.42
C ASN A 120 0.91 -4.37 -11.35
N PRO A 121 1.55 -3.65 -12.30
CA PRO A 121 3.01 -3.48 -12.34
C PRO A 121 3.63 -2.82 -11.09
N ILE A 122 2.85 -2.08 -10.30
CA ILE A 122 3.33 -1.48 -9.04
C ILE A 122 3.53 -2.53 -7.96
N VAL A 123 2.77 -3.62 -8.00
CA VAL A 123 2.97 -4.77 -7.10
C VAL A 123 4.36 -5.34 -7.32
N LEU A 124 4.80 -5.50 -8.58
CA LEU A 124 6.16 -5.93 -8.92
C LEU A 124 7.22 -4.98 -8.39
N LYS A 125 7.05 -3.66 -8.58
CA LYS A 125 7.99 -2.65 -8.04
C LYS A 125 8.09 -2.74 -6.51
N THR A 126 6.97 -3.00 -5.84
CA THR A 126 6.94 -3.13 -4.38
C THR A 126 7.64 -4.41 -3.93
N LEU A 127 7.40 -5.52 -4.63
CA LEU A 127 8.10 -6.79 -4.40
C LEU A 127 9.61 -6.62 -4.56
N ALA A 128 10.04 -5.95 -5.63
CA ALA A 128 11.45 -5.66 -5.87
C ALA A 128 12.05 -4.80 -4.75
N ARG A 129 11.35 -3.74 -4.31
CA ARG A 129 11.80 -2.91 -3.18
C ARG A 129 11.92 -3.73 -1.91
N LYS A 130 10.92 -4.56 -1.59
CA LYS A 130 10.95 -5.38 -0.38
C LYS A 130 12.07 -6.41 -0.42
N ALA A 131 12.29 -7.04 -1.57
CA ALA A 131 13.41 -7.96 -1.76
C ALA A 131 14.75 -7.27 -1.53
N ALA A 132 14.95 -6.07 -2.09
CA ALA A 132 16.16 -5.28 -1.88
C ALA A 132 16.36 -4.91 -0.40
N GLU A 133 15.31 -4.45 0.29
CA GLU A 133 15.35 -4.17 1.74
C GLU A 133 15.79 -5.39 2.55
N VAL A 134 15.20 -6.56 2.26
CA VAL A 134 15.52 -7.81 2.96
C VAL A 134 16.97 -8.22 2.71
N LEU A 135 17.43 -8.16 1.45
CA LEU A 135 18.80 -8.49 1.11
C LEU A 135 19.80 -7.58 1.84
N LEU A 136 19.61 -6.26 1.76
CA LEU A 136 20.48 -5.29 2.42
C LEU A 136 20.55 -5.49 3.94
N ALA A 137 19.47 -5.92 4.57
CA ALA A 137 19.44 -6.20 6.01
C ALA A 137 20.20 -7.49 6.42
N HIS A 138 20.46 -8.40 5.48
CA HIS A 138 21.08 -9.71 5.76
C HIS A 138 22.46 -9.90 5.13
N LEU A 139 22.83 -9.05 4.17
CA LEU A 139 24.18 -9.00 3.64
C LEU A 139 25.15 -8.50 4.71
N ARG A 140 26.30 -9.15 4.83
CA ARG A 140 27.43 -8.68 5.65
C ARG A 140 28.47 -8.07 4.71
N GLU A 141 29.20 -7.06 5.18
CA GLU A 141 30.40 -6.61 4.47
C GLU A 141 31.36 -7.79 4.33
N GLY A 142 31.86 -7.99 3.10
CA GLY A 142 32.75 -9.08 2.72
C GLY A 142 34.21 -8.71 2.92
#